data_AF-A0A2B7Z5D0-F1
#
_entry.id   AF-A0A2B7Z5D0-F1
#
_cell.length_a   1.000
_cell.length_b   1.000
_cell.length_c   1.000
_cell.angle_alpha   90.00
_cell.angle_beta   90.00
_cell.angle_gamma   90.00
#
_symmetry.space_group_name_H-M   'P 1'
#
loop_
_entity.id
_entity.type
_entity.pdbx_description
1 polymer ?
#
loop_
_entity_poly.entity_id
_entity_poly.type
_entity_poly.pdbx_seq_one_letter_code
_entity_poly.pdbx_strand_id
1 'polypeptide(L)'
;RRWFDCAECHQEQENHELLQSFDMTFACKKCKKCFRKDAREFEDSDEYCPHCDNHFVLDALTPKAALKVEGEDARVDSRMLKDERVRPEEERTIFNVKDAPNRLG
;
A
#
# COMPACT_ATOMS: atom_id res chain seq x y z
N ARG A 1 -32.30 -15.85 16.99
CA ARG A 1 -31.33 -15.07 16.19
C ARG A 1 -31.39 -15.63 14.77
N ARG A 2 -32.09 -14.93 13.88
CA ARG A 2 -32.23 -15.31 12.46
C ARG A 2 -31.19 -14.51 11.68
N TRP A 3 -30.71 -15.08 10.58
CA TRP A 3 -29.72 -14.44 9.70
C TRP A 3 -30.40 -14.14 8.38
N PHE A 4 -30.19 -12.93 7.88
CA PHE A 4 -30.74 -12.44 6.62
C PHE A 4 -29.57 -11.96 5.76
N ASP A 5 -29.68 -12.18 4.44
CA ASP A 5 -28.60 -11.83 3.51
C ASP A 5 -28.51 -10.32 3.25
N CYS A 6 -29.62 -9.60 3.39
CA CYS A 6 -29.66 -8.14 3.29
C CYS A 6 -30.72 -7.51 4.22
N ALA A 7 -30.66 -6.19 4.38
CA ALA A 7 -31.60 -5.44 5.21
C ALA A 7 -33.05 -5.47 4.67
N GLU A 8 -33.22 -5.56 3.34
CA GLU A 8 -34.53 -5.63 2.69
C GLU A 8 -35.23 -6.96 3.02
N CYS A 9 -34.53 -8.09 2.95
CA CYS A 9 -35.08 -9.40 3.31
C CYS A 9 -35.52 -9.48 4.78
N HIS A 10 -34.87 -8.72 5.68
CA HIS A 10 -35.31 -8.62 7.07
C HIS A 10 -36.62 -7.82 7.18
N GLN A 11 -36.75 -6.69 6.47
CA GLN A 11 -37.96 -5.86 6.49
C GLN A 11 -39.19 -6.59 5.93
N GLU A 12 -39.00 -7.51 4.98
CA GLU A 12 -40.09 -8.32 4.43
C GLU A 12 -40.60 -9.40 5.40
N GLN A 13 -39.73 -9.94 6.27
CA GLN A 13 -40.08 -11.04 7.17
C GLN A 13 -40.37 -10.62 8.62
N GLU A 14 -39.80 -9.50 9.08
CA GLU A 14 -39.91 -9.04 10.46
C GLU A 14 -40.55 -7.64 10.52
N ASN A 15 -41.49 -7.45 11.46
CA ASN A 15 -42.23 -6.21 11.64
C ASN A 15 -41.48 -5.15 12.49
N HIS A 16 -40.18 -5.32 12.69
CA HIS A 16 -39.36 -4.40 13.48
C HIS A 16 -38.16 -3.93 12.66
N GLU A 17 -37.59 -2.79 13.07
CA GLU A 17 -36.38 -2.25 12.45
C GLU A 17 -35.15 -3.08 12.85
N LEU A 18 -34.17 -3.16 11.93
CA LEU A 18 -32.90 -3.82 12.20
C LEU A 18 -32.04 -2.89 13.05
N LEU A 19 -31.76 -3.30 14.30
CA LEU A 19 -30.91 -2.53 15.21
C LEU A 19 -29.44 -2.66 14.80
N GLN A 20 -28.74 -1.53 14.71
CA GLN A 20 -27.30 -1.50 14.47
C GLN A 20 -26.54 -2.02 15.69
N SER A 21 -25.70 -3.02 15.49
CA SER A 21 -24.73 -3.46 16.50
C SER A 21 -23.38 -2.80 16.25
N PHE A 22 -22.86 -2.09 17.25
CA PHE A 22 -21.54 -1.42 17.19
C PHE A 22 -20.39 -2.31 17.69
N ASP A 23 -20.69 -3.53 18.14
CA ASP A 23 -19.69 -4.49 18.56
C ASP A 23 -18.90 -5.04 17.38
N MET A 24 -17.63 -4.65 17.26
CA MET A 24 -16.69 -5.23 16.32
C MET A 24 -15.89 -6.35 16.99
N THR A 25 -15.67 -7.46 16.27
CA THR A 25 -14.86 -8.59 16.73
C THR A 25 -13.54 -8.61 15.98
N PHE A 26 -12.43 -8.46 16.70
CA PHE A 26 -11.08 -8.45 16.14
C PHE A 26 -10.29 -9.67 16.60
N ALA A 27 -9.32 -10.07 15.80
CA ALA A 27 -8.35 -11.11 16.15
C ALA A 27 -6.94 -10.52 16.17
N CYS A 28 -6.27 -10.60 17.33
CA CYS A 28 -4.91 -10.07 17.45
C CYS A 28 -3.90 -10.99 16.74
N LYS A 29 -3.04 -10.41 15.89
CA LYS A 29 -1.99 -11.18 15.18
C LYS A 29 -0.90 -11.73 16.10
N LYS A 30 -0.60 -11.05 17.21
CA LYS A 30 0.46 -11.44 18.16
C LYS A 30 0.02 -12.59 19.08
N CYS A 31 -1.14 -12.47 19.73
CA CYS A 31 -1.62 -13.47 20.69
C CYS A 31 -2.68 -14.43 20.14
N LYS A 32 -3.18 -14.21 18.91
CA LYS A 32 -4.24 -14.99 18.25
C LYS A 32 -5.57 -15.09 19.02
N LYS A 33 -5.74 -14.26 20.06
CA LYS A 33 -6.99 -14.18 20.83
C LYS A 33 -7.96 -13.23 20.13
N CYS A 34 -9.22 -13.64 20.07
CA CYS A 34 -10.31 -12.81 19.61
C CYS A 34 -10.80 -11.92 20.75
N PHE A 35 -11.05 -10.64 20.47
CA PHE A 35 -11.60 -9.69 21.42
C PHE A 35 -12.71 -8.87 20.76
N ARG A 36 -13.59 -8.31 21.59
CA ARG A 36 -14.74 -7.53 21.16
C ARG A 36 -14.55 -6.08 21.61
N LYS A 37 -14.84 -5.12 20.72
CA LYS A 37 -14.71 -3.68 20.97
C LYS A 37 -16.00 -2.99 20.54
N ASP A 38 -16.49 -2.03 21.32
CA ASP A 38 -17.55 -1.13 20.86
C ASP A 38 -16.93 -0.08 19.92
N ALA A 39 -17.51 0.11 18.74
CA ALA A 39 -17.03 1.07 17.74
C ALA A 39 -17.53 2.51 17.98
N ARG A 40 -18.38 2.75 19.00
CA ARG A 40 -18.90 4.09 19.32
C ARG A 40 -17.90 4.97 20.06
N GLU A 41 -17.08 4.36 20.90
CA GLU A 41 -16.06 5.02 21.69
C GLU A 41 -14.71 4.49 21.22
N PHE A 42 -13.89 5.37 20.62
CA PHE A 42 -12.55 5.04 20.16
C PHE A 42 -11.57 5.99 20.83
N GLU A 43 -10.98 5.53 21.92
CA GLU A 43 -9.96 6.28 22.68
C GLU A 43 -8.55 5.73 22.38
N ASP A 44 -7.50 6.48 22.73
CA ASP A 44 -6.09 6.06 22.50
C ASP A 44 -5.74 4.73 23.19
N SER A 45 -6.42 4.40 24.30
CA SER A 45 -6.30 3.09 24.97
C SER A 45 -6.83 1.93 24.13
N ASP A 46 -7.69 2.23 23.17
CA ASP A 46 -8.36 1.26 22.33
C ASP A 46 -7.53 0.81 21.15
N GLU A 47 -6.40 1.47 20.89
CA GLU A 47 -5.49 1.10 19.82
C GLU A 47 -4.73 -0.21 20.10
N TYR A 48 -4.81 -0.71 21.33
CA TYR A 48 -4.06 -1.86 21.82
C TYR A 48 -4.95 -3.07 22.06
N CYS A 49 -4.38 -4.26 21.81
CA CYS A 49 -5.05 -5.50 22.14
C CYS A 49 -5.11 -5.69 23.67
N PRO A 50 -6.29 -5.93 24.28
CA PRO A 50 -6.47 -6.06 25.74
C PRO A 50 -5.76 -7.27 26.34
N HIS A 51 -5.23 -8.19 25.52
CA HIS A 51 -4.59 -9.42 25.98
C HIS A 51 -3.07 -9.40 25.95
N CYS A 52 -2.46 -8.56 25.12
CA CYS A 52 -0.99 -8.59 24.91
C CYS A 52 -0.40 -7.23 24.54
N ASP A 53 -1.19 -6.17 24.65
CA ASP A 53 -0.79 -4.78 24.42
C ASP A 53 -0.19 -4.55 23.02
N ASN A 54 -0.69 -5.30 22.03
CA ASN A 54 -0.28 -5.12 20.65
C ASN A 54 -1.09 -4.00 20.01
N HIS A 55 -0.41 -2.93 19.61
CA HIS A 55 -0.98 -1.86 18.80
C HIS A 55 -1.49 -2.42 17.47
N PHE A 56 -2.79 -2.29 17.20
CA PHE A 56 -3.43 -2.86 16.00
C PHE A 56 -3.91 -1.81 15.00
N VAL A 57 -3.89 -0.53 15.39
CA VAL A 57 -4.14 0.59 14.48
C VAL A 57 -2.87 0.83 13.69
N LEU A 58 -2.94 0.75 12.36
CA LEU A 58 -1.78 0.97 11.50
C LEU A 58 -1.96 2.26 10.74
N ASP A 59 -0.91 3.07 10.67
CA ASP A 59 -0.91 4.29 9.88
C ASP A 59 -1.19 3.97 8.41
N ALA A 60 -2.04 4.80 7.79
CA ALA A 60 -2.33 4.70 6.38
C ALA A 60 -1.06 4.98 5.57
N LEU A 61 -0.60 3.98 4.80
CA LEU A 61 0.52 4.15 3.89
C LEU A 61 0.06 4.95 2.66
N THR A 62 0.58 6.17 2.50
CA THR A 62 0.37 6.95 1.27
C THR A 62 1.26 6.40 0.14
N PRO A 63 0.71 6.20 -1.07
CA PRO A 63 1.51 5.80 -2.21
C PRO A 63 2.49 6.93 -2.54
N LYS A 64 3.78 6.71 -2.29
CA LYS A 64 4.82 7.63 -2.72
C LYS A 64 4.98 7.51 -4.23
N ALA A 65 5.03 8.65 -4.93
CA ALA A 65 5.33 8.68 -6.35
C ALA A 65 6.74 8.11 -6.57
N ALA A 66 6.82 6.84 -6.93
CA ALA A 66 8.05 6.17 -7.29
C ALA A 66 8.07 6.03 -8.82
N LEU A 67 9.07 6.63 -9.46
CA LEU A 67 9.35 6.39 -10.88
C LEU A 67 9.90 4.96 -11.01
N LYS A 68 9.03 4.01 -11.29
CA LYS A 68 9.44 2.64 -11.64
C LYS A 68 9.82 2.65 -13.12
N VAL A 69 11.07 2.33 -13.42
CA VAL A 69 11.51 2.08 -14.79
C VAL A 69 11.20 0.62 -15.09
N GLU A 70 10.17 0.37 -15.90
CA GLU A 70 9.86 -0.98 -16.36
C GLU A 70 10.86 -1.35 -17.47
N GLY A 71 11.75 -2.29 -17.17
CA GLY A 71 12.62 -2.91 -18.17
C GLY A 71 11.90 -4.10 -18.79
N GLU A 72 11.80 -4.13 -20.11
CA GLU A 72 11.36 -5.31 -20.86
C GLU A 72 12.39 -6.46 -20.71
N ASP A 73 12.10 -7.65 -21.26
CA ASP A 73 13.04 -8.79 -21.18
C ASP A 73 14.42 -8.36 -21.71
N ALA A 74 15.45 -8.49 -20.86
CA ALA A 74 16.85 -8.21 -21.14
C ALA A 74 17.40 -8.86 -22.42
N ARG A 75 16.78 -9.96 -22.89
CA ARG A 75 17.14 -10.64 -24.14
C ARG A 75 16.58 -9.95 -25.39
N VAL A 76 15.48 -9.22 -25.26
CA VAL A 76 14.81 -8.50 -26.33
C VAL A 76 15.31 -7.06 -26.39
N ASP A 77 15.46 -6.40 -25.23
CA ASP A 77 16.02 -5.06 -25.14
C ASP A 77 17.11 -4.97 -24.06
N SER A 78 18.37 -4.97 -24.51
CA SER A 78 19.55 -4.88 -23.65
C SER A 78 19.99 -3.44 -23.37
N ARG A 79 19.25 -2.40 -23.80
CA ARG A 79 19.65 -0.99 -23.64
C ARG A 79 19.79 -0.55 -22.19
N MET A 80 19.09 -1.21 -21.26
CA MET A 80 19.19 -0.93 -19.82
C MET A 80 20.35 -1.68 -19.13
N LEU A 81 21.09 -2.52 -19.86
CA LEU A 81 22.22 -3.29 -19.36
C LEU A 81 23.54 -2.67 -19.82
N LYS A 82 24.43 -2.38 -18.87
CA LYS A 82 25.76 -1.86 -19.15
C LYS A 82 26.71 -3.02 -19.46
N ASP A 83 27.27 -3.07 -20.67
CA ASP A 83 28.36 -3.99 -21.01
C ASP A 83 29.72 -3.39 -20.59
N GLU A 84 30.42 -4.05 -19.68
CA GLU A 84 31.73 -3.61 -19.18
C GLU A 84 32.88 -3.81 -20.18
N ARG A 85 32.66 -4.57 -21.27
CA ARG A 85 33.70 -4.83 -22.29
C ARG A 85 33.84 -3.70 -23.30
N VAL A 86 32.82 -2.86 -23.45
CA VAL A 86 32.82 -1.76 -24.39
C VAL A 86 33.48 -0.55 -23.71
N ARG A 87 34.48 0.03 -24.38
CA ARG A 87 35.11 1.27 -23.89
C ARG A 87 34.05 2.38 -23.84
N PRO A 88 33.83 3.02 -22.67
CA PRO A 88 32.90 4.14 -22.60
C PRO A 88 33.41 5.29 -23.48
N GLU A 89 32.49 6.00 -24.12
CA GLU A 89 32.83 7.24 -24.79
C GLU A 89 33.35 8.25 -23.77
N GLU A 90 34.40 9.01 -24.14
CA GLU A 90 34.95 10.08 -23.30
C GLU A 90 33.83 11.06 -22.91
N GLU A 91 33.77 11.44 -21.64
CA GLU A 91 32.76 12.36 -21.13
C GLU A 91 32.73 13.65 -21.97
N ARG A 92 31.64 13.84 -22.71
CA ARG A 92 31.46 15.02 -23.58
C ARG A 92 31.16 16.23 -22.71
N THR A 93 32.20 16.92 -22.27
CA THR A 93 32.07 18.22 -21.62
C THR A 93 31.83 19.32 -22.67
N ILE A 94 31.23 20.43 -22.22
CA ILE A 94 30.94 21.61 -23.07
C ILE A 94 32.26 22.23 -23.63
N PHE A 95 33.40 21.89 -23.03
CA PHE A 95 34.73 22.39 -23.37
C PHE A 95 35.55 21.42 -24.22
N ASN A 96 34.91 20.47 -24.91
CA ASN A 96 35.64 19.50 -25.72
C ASN A 96 36.28 20.18 -26.96
N VAL A 97 37.60 20.38 -26.91
CA VAL A 97 38.43 21.10 -27.90
C VAL A 97 38.28 20.53 -29.32
N LYS A 98 37.89 19.25 -29.45
CA LYS A 98 37.70 18.57 -30.75
C LYS A 98 36.39 18.94 -31.46
N ASP A 99 35.34 19.29 -30.71
CA ASP A 99 33.99 19.61 -31.24
C ASP A 99 33.71 21.12 -31.35
N ALA A 100 34.65 21.96 -30.88
CA ALA A 100 34.54 23.42 -30.91
C ALA A 100 34.31 24.06 -32.31
N PRO A 101 34.93 23.59 -33.42
CA PRO A 101 34.78 24.28 -34.70
C PRO A 101 33.41 24.05 -35.38
N ASN A 102 32.63 23.05 -34.95
CA ASN A 102 31.35 22.71 -35.58
C ASN A 102 30.11 23.24 -34.82
N ARG A 103 30.29 23.95 -33.69
CA ARG A 103 29.17 24.49 -32.87
C ARG A 103 29.08 26.03 -32.87
N LEU A 104 30.05 26.71 -33.48
CA LEU A 104 30.13 28.18 -33.55
C LEU A 104 29.94 28.72 -34.98
N GLY A 105 29.03 28.09 -35.73
CA GLY A 105 28.57 28.55 -37.05
C GLY A 105 27.06 28.44 -37.15
#